data_AF-A0A158NR94-F1
#
_entry.id   AF-A0A158NR94-F1
#
_cell.length_a   1.000
_cell.length_b   1.000
_cell.length_c   1.000
_cell.angle_alpha   90.00
_cell.angle_beta   90.00
_cell.angle_gamma   90.00
#
_symmetry.space_group_name_H-M   'P 1'
#
loop_
_entity.id
_entity.type
_entity.pdbx_description
1 polymer ?
#
loop_
_entity_poly.entity_id
_entity_poly.type
_entity_poly.pdbx_seq_one_letter_code
_entity_poly.pdbx_strand_id
1 'polypeptide(L)'
;MFRDTQKIVVEDGSAPSASYVINIRMEDMLEKLKLLNYDEEFVQELKIKPINRHHFVIPTNPGEQFYTFTCLAAWLIRKAGKNFEIPQESDDPNSTIALILDYLREIDIPVEFPPNKLKQGSGEHAVYVLDNLADNALKVAQFKWKRINIPPDEPTPEPDIEDDDAELILEKVEEEMMAEYDDDDQDILHIDDITKIYGQNISETQKLDSILESTTNREEWQLELEKVLPRLKVTVKTDSRDWRAHLEQMKQLRTNITTNLSGTKTHLNKIYTDIGNTLDKIKTRETYLNKQLEPSLTDYRSLQEKLSKVKEQYRDVSGGVTERTRVLNKLVEELEHVKREMDERGSSMTDGTPLINIKKMITRMKNEISEMNIRIGVLEYSLMCARVRDRTQLREDMNSTSTSVI
;
A
#
# COMPACT_ATOMS: atom_id res chain seq x y z
N MET A 1 -13.22 -6.04 -0.35
CA MET A 1 -13.58 -6.59 0.97
C MET A 1 -13.10 -5.57 1.97
N PHE A 2 -14.06 -4.90 2.61
CA PHE A 2 -13.81 -3.86 3.60
C PHE A 2 -12.97 -4.44 4.72
N ARG A 3 -12.00 -3.69 5.22
CA ARG A 3 -11.13 -4.20 6.29
C ARG A 3 -11.97 -4.31 7.56
N ASP A 4 -12.42 -5.51 7.89
CA ASP A 4 -13.20 -5.80 9.11
C ASP A 4 -12.36 -5.67 10.40
N THR A 5 -11.04 -5.43 10.29
CA THR A 5 -10.14 -5.34 11.44
C THR A 5 -9.49 -3.96 11.53
N GLN A 6 -9.69 -3.30 12.68
CA GLN A 6 -8.93 -2.11 13.07
C GLN A 6 -7.44 -2.48 13.07
N LYS A 7 -6.65 -1.73 12.29
CA LYS A 7 -5.23 -2.07 12.07
C LYS A 7 -4.39 -2.09 13.35
N ILE A 8 -4.77 -1.35 14.39
CA ILE A 8 -4.03 -1.29 15.66
C ILE A 8 -5.00 -0.95 16.81
N VAL A 9 -5.25 -1.90 17.69
CA VAL A 9 -5.78 -1.64 19.04
C VAL A 9 -4.55 -1.42 19.92
N VAL A 10 -4.30 -0.17 20.32
CA VAL A 10 -3.35 0.09 21.40
C VAL A 10 -4.11 -0.15 22.70
N GLU A 11 -3.81 -1.28 23.36
CA GLU A 11 -4.46 -1.69 24.62
C GLU A 11 -4.14 -0.75 25.80
N ASP A 12 -3.13 0.13 25.67
CA ASP A 12 -2.67 1.03 26.73
C ASP A 12 -2.67 2.51 26.30
N GLY A 13 -3.65 3.26 26.80
CA GLY A 13 -3.82 4.69 26.53
C GLY A 13 -2.71 5.59 27.10
N SER A 14 -1.77 5.04 27.88
CA SER A 14 -0.63 5.77 28.44
C SER A 14 0.67 5.63 27.61
N ALA A 15 0.67 4.83 26.54
CA ALA A 15 1.86 4.64 25.72
C ALA A 15 2.17 5.90 24.88
N PRO A 16 3.45 6.33 24.74
CA PRO A 16 3.82 7.46 23.87
C PRO A 16 3.35 7.28 22.41
N SER A 17 3.22 6.02 21.97
CA SER A 17 2.69 5.62 20.67
C SER A 17 1.19 5.88 20.50
N ALA A 18 0.41 6.00 21.58
CA ALA A 18 -1.03 6.27 21.53
C ALA A 18 -1.33 7.63 20.86
N SER A 19 -0.47 8.63 21.07
CA SER A 19 -0.60 9.95 20.42
C SER A 19 -0.45 9.90 18.89
N TYR A 20 0.26 8.89 18.37
CA TYR A 20 0.46 8.70 16.93
C TYR A 20 -0.66 7.92 16.25
N VAL A 21 -1.54 7.24 17.01
CA VAL A 21 -2.68 6.48 16.47
C VAL A 21 -3.62 7.39 15.66
N ILE A 22 -3.80 8.63 16.10
CA ILE A 22 -4.63 9.62 15.41
C ILE A 22 -4.05 9.98 14.05
N ASN A 23 -2.71 10.10 13.93
CA ASN A 23 -2.05 10.35 12.65
C ASN A 23 -2.24 9.19 11.66
N ILE A 24 -2.21 7.95 12.14
CA ILE A 24 -2.42 6.76 11.32
C ILE A 24 -3.88 6.67 10.85
N ARG A 25 -4.85 6.94 11.73
CA ARG A 25 -6.27 7.00 11.34
C ARG A 25 -6.55 8.11 10.34
N MET A 26 -5.91 9.26 10.49
CA MET A 26 -6.01 10.36 9.52
C MET A 26 -5.42 9.98 8.15
N GLU A 27 -4.31 9.23 8.11
CA GLU A 27 -3.78 8.69 6.84
C GLU A 27 -4.72 7.71 6.18
N ASP A 28 -5.27 6.74 6.92
CA ASP A 28 -6.23 5.77 6.39
C ASP A 28 -7.49 6.49 5.86
N MET A 29 -7.97 7.51 6.59
CA MET A 29 -9.06 8.37 6.14
C MET A 29 -8.71 9.11 4.84
N LEU A 30 -7.51 9.68 4.70
CA LEU A 30 -7.07 10.35 3.47
C LEU A 30 -6.96 9.38 2.29
N GLU A 31 -6.48 8.16 2.53
CA GLU A 31 -6.47 7.11 1.50
C GLU A 31 -7.90 6.77 1.06
N LYS A 32 -8.84 6.62 2.00
CA LYS A 32 -10.27 6.40 1.71
C LYS A 32 -10.88 7.56 0.91
N LEU A 33 -10.53 8.80 1.23
CA LEU A 33 -10.98 9.99 0.48
C LEU A 33 -10.45 9.99 -0.96
N LYS A 34 -9.18 9.63 -1.18
CA LYS A 34 -8.63 9.49 -2.53
C LYS A 34 -9.35 8.43 -3.35
N LEU A 35 -9.71 7.30 -2.72
CA LEU A 35 -10.50 6.25 -3.38
C LEU A 35 -11.91 6.72 -3.77
N LEU A 36 -12.45 7.75 -3.10
CA LEU A 36 -13.74 8.37 -3.39
C LEU A 36 -13.64 9.57 -4.35
N ASN A 37 -12.51 9.77 -5.04
CA ASN A 37 -12.25 10.89 -5.95
C ASN A 37 -12.39 12.28 -5.30
N TYR A 38 -11.90 12.42 -4.06
CA TYR A 38 -11.87 13.68 -3.31
C TYR A 38 -11.23 14.86 -4.08
N ASP A 39 -10.17 14.61 -4.84
CA ASP A 39 -9.41 15.66 -5.55
C ASP A 39 -10.19 16.28 -6.73
N GLU A 40 -11.10 15.53 -7.35
CA GLU A 40 -11.89 16.02 -8.48
C GLU A 40 -13.21 16.61 -8.01
N GLU A 41 -13.91 15.96 -7.09
CA GLU A 41 -15.25 16.41 -6.70
C GLU A 41 -15.23 17.39 -5.54
N PHE A 42 -14.54 17.09 -4.44
CA PHE A 42 -14.59 17.94 -3.25
C PHE A 42 -13.71 19.20 -3.40
N VAL A 43 -12.49 19.04 -3.91
CA VAL A 43 -11.53 20.16 -4.03
C VAL A 43 -11.94 21.13 -5.16
N GLN A 44 -12.46 20.62 -6.29
CA GLN A 44 -12.84 21.49 -7.41
C GLN A 44 -14.24 22.10 -7.25
N GLU A 45 -15.24 21.35 -6.75
CA GLU A 45 -16.60 21.89 -6.60
C GLU A 45 -16.70 22.89 -5.45
N LEU A 46 -16.06 22.60 -4.30
CA LEU A 46 -16.17 23.45 -3.11
C LEU A 46 -15.04 24.49 -2.99
N LYS A 47 -14.03 24.46 -3.88
CA LYS A 47 -12.85 25.34 -3.88
C LYS A 47 -12.11 25.39 -2.53
N ILE A 48 -12.17 24.31 -1.77
CA ILE A 48 -11.49 24.19 -0.47
C ILE A 48 -10.05 23.70 -0.72
N LYS A 49 -9.11 24.19 0.09
CA LYS A 49 -7.70 23.76 0.00
C LYS A 49 -7.58 22.25 0.23
N PRO A 50 -6.65 21.55 -0.46
CA PRO A 50 -6.38 20.14 -0.21
C PRO A 50 -6.06 19.87 1.27
N ILE A 51 -6.72 18.87 1.85
CA ILE A 51 -6.53 18.49 3.26
C ILE A 51 -5.16 17.82 3.41
N ASN A 52 -4.32 18.38 4.27
CA ASN A 52 -3.01 17.82 4.60
C ASN A 52 -3.12 16.72 5.68
N ARG A 53 -2.14 15.80 5.74
CA ARG A 53 -2.02 14.70 6.71
C ARG A 53 -2.21 15.13 8.17
N HIS A 54 -1.87 16.37 8.51
CA HIS A 54 -1.96 16.88 9.88
C HIS A 54 -3.14 17.84 10.12
N HIS A 55 -3.97 18.09 9.10
CA HIS A 55 -4.97 19.17 9.13
C HIS A 55 -6.03 18.99 10.21
N PHE A 56 -6.51 17.77 10.46
CA PHE A 56 -7.46 17.50 11.55
C PHE A 56 -6.81 16.98 12.85
N VAL A 57 -5.50 16.73 12.82
CA VAL A 57 -4.75 16.21 13.99
C VAL A 57 -4.25 17.36 14.86
N ILE A 58 -3.74 18.43 14.23
CA ILE A 58 -3.19 19.58 14.93
C ILE A 58 -4.21 20.72 14.89
N PRO A 59 -4.66 21.25 16.05
CA PRO A 59 -5.54 22.41 16.08
C PRO A 59 -4.77 23.63 15.55
N THR A 60 -5.09 24.07 14.34
CA THR A 60 -4.44 25.23 13.71
C THR A 60 -5.38 26.42 13.78
N ASN A 61 -6.56 26.27 13.19
CA ASN A 61 -7.61 27.27 13.19
C ASN A 61 -8.96 26.57 13.42
N PRO A 62 -9.49 26.58 14.66
CA PRO A 62 -10.70 25.83 15.00
C PRO A 62 -11.93 26.19 14.15
N GLY A 63 -12.05 27.45 13.70
CA GLY A 63 -13.18 27.88 12.86
C GLY A 63 -13.11 27.31 11.44
N GLU A 64 -11.97 27.44 10.79
CA GLU A 64 -11.73 26.88 9.44
C GLU A 64 -11.74 25.35 9.45
N GLN A 65 -11.19 24.73 10.49
CA GLN A 65 -11.21 23.27 10.67
C GLN A 65 -12.62 22.76 10.90
N PHE A 66 -13.44 23.48 11.68
CA PHE A 66 -14.84 23.12 11.89
C PHE A 66 -15.67 23.25 10.61
N TYR A 67 -15.46 24.33 9.84
CA TYR A 67 -16.10 24.49 8.54
C TYR A 67 -15.69 23.40 7.55
N THR A 68 -14.40 23.10 7.47
CA THR A 68 -13.88 22.02 6.61
C THR A 68 -14.42 20.65 7.04
N PHE A 69 -14.48 20.39 8.35
CA PHE A 69 -15.06 19.16 8.92
C PHE A 69 -16.54 19.00 8.57
N THR A 70 -17.34 20.04 8.75
CA THR A 70 -18.79 20.01 8.47
C THR A 70 -19.07 19.86 6.97
N CYS A 71 -18.33 20.56 6.11
CA CYS A 71 -18.39 20.40 4.66
C CYS A 71 -18.00 18.98 4.22
N LEU A 72 -16.91 18.43 4.78
CA LEU A 72 -16.46 17.08 4.45
C LEU A 72 -17.45 16.01 4.92
N ALA A 73 -17.99 16.14 6.13
CA ALA A 73 -19.03 15.26 6.63
C ALA A 73 -20.27 15.31 5.73
N ALA A 74 -20.74 16.52 5.36
CA ALA A 74 -21.86 16.69 4.44
C ALA A 74 -21.63 16.00 3.09
N TRP A 75 -20.44 16.15 2.52
CA TRP A 75 -20.08 15.50 1.25
C TRP A 75 -20.07 13.97 1.36
N LEU A 76 -19.50 13.41 2.43
CA LEU A 76 -19.51 11.96 2.69
C LEU A 76 -20.92 11.41 2.88
N ILE A 77 -21.80 12.16 3.55
CA ILE A 77 -23.21 11.80 3.75
C ILE A 77 -23.96 11.77 2.40
N ARG A 78 -23.70 12.76 1.53
CA ARG A 78 -24.24 12.77 0.15
C ARG A 78 -23.77 11.58 -0.66
N LYS A 79 -22.49 11.24 -0.56
CA LYS A 79 -21.92 10.07 -1.23
C LYS A 79 -22.50 8.75 -0.75
N ALA A 80 -22.91 8.68 0.51
CA ALA A 80 -23.64 7.55 1.07
C ALA A 80 -25.14 7.52 0.69
N GLY A 81 -25.62 8.48 -0.13
CA GLY A 81 -26.96 8.45 -0.72
C GLY A 81 -28.05 9.21 0.04
N LYS A 82 -27.71 10.04 1.05
CA LYS A 82 -28.68 10.92 1.72
C LYS A 82 -28.49 12.39 1.33
N ASN A 83 -29.59 13.10 1.16
CA ASN A 83 -29.57 14.54 0.93
C ASN A 83 -29.20 15.26 2.24
N PHE A 84 -28.00 15.83 2.26
CA PHE A 84 -27.52 16.69 3.34
C PHE A 84 -27.15 18.04 2.74
N GLU A 85 -27.67 19.16 3.25
CA GLU A 85 -27.31 20.48 2.74
C GLU A 85 -25.88 20.83 3.17
N ILE A 86 -25.07 21.45 2.28
CA ILE A 86 -23.72 21.87 2.65
C ILE A 86 -23.89 22.97 3.70
N PRO A 87 -23.38 22.77 4.93
CA PRO A 87 -23.53 23.77 5.98
C PRO A 87 -22.84 25.08 5.57
N GLN A 88 -23.52 26.20 5.71
CA GLN A 88 -22.94 27.52 5.52
C GLN A 88 -22.22 27.98 6.79
N GLU A 89 -21.27 28.91 6.66
CA GLU A 89 -20.54 29.49 7.80
C GLU A 89 -21.45 30.15 8.86
N SER A 90 -22.69 30.46 8.51
CA SER A 90 -23.72 31.04 9.38
C SER A 90 -24.59 30.02 10.14
N ASP A 91 -24.47 28.73 9.84
CA ASP A 91 -25.30 27.69 10.48
C ASP A 91 -24.84 27.44 11.92
N ASP A 92 -25.80 27.18 12.82
CA ASP A 92 -25.48 26.90 14.23
C ASP A 92 -24.63 25.62 14.34
N PRO A 93 -23.38 25.71 14.87
CA PRO A 93 -22.49 24.58 15.00
C PRO A 93 -23.10 23.39 15.74
N ASN A 94 -23.95 23.63 16.75
CA ASN A 94 -24.57 22.55 17.52
C ASN A 94 -25.60 21.78 16.70
N SER A 95 -26.41 22.50 15.94
CA SER A 95 -27.45 21.95 15.08
C SER A 95 -26.84 21.08 13.97
N THR A 96 -25.78 21.56 13.32
CA THR A 96 -25.06 20.78 12.28
C THR A 96 -24.39 19.54 12.85
N ILE A 97 -23.75 19.64 14.03
CA ILE A 97 -23.17 18.48 14.72
C ILE A 97 -24.26 17.47 15.09
N ALA A 98 -25.41 17.91 15.59
CA ALA A 98 -26.52 17.04 15.94
C ALA A 98 -27.01 16.23 14.72
N LEU A 99 -27.17 16.89 13.56
CA LEU A 99 -27.57 16.23 12.32
C LEU A 99 -26.55 15.18 11.86
N ILE A 100 -25.25 15.47 11.96
CA ILE A 100 -24.18 14.51 11.62
C ILE A 100 -24.21 13.31 12.58
N LEU A 101 -24.41 13.55 13.88
CA LEU A 101 -24.48 12.49 14.89
C LEU A 101 -25.74 11.63 14.76
N ASP A 102 -26.86 12.22 14.41
CA ASP A 102 -28.10 11.47 14.15
C ASP A 102 -27.94 10.56 12.93
N TYR A 103 -27.26 11.04 11.88
CA TYR A 103 -26.92 10.20 10.73
C TYR A 103 -26.01 9.03 11.10
N LEU A 104 -25.01 9.24 11.97
CA LEU A 104 -24.16 8.14 12.46
C LEU A 104 -24.95 7.09 13.26
N ARG A 105 -25.94 7.52 14.06
CA ARG A 105 -26.83 6.60 14.77
C ARG A 105 -27.69 5.77 13.83
N GLU A 106 -28.15 6.36 12.72
CA GLU A 106 -28.90 5.63 11.69
C GLU A 106 -28.05 4.57 10.97
N ILE A 107 -26.72 4.71 10.96
CA ILE A 107 -25.77 3.73 10.37
C ILE A 107 -25.33 2.68 11.41
N ASP A 108 -25.86 2.73 12.64
CA ASP A 108 -25.52 1.83 13.75
C ASP A 108 -24.04 1.91 14.19
N ILE A 109 -23.46 3.12 14.15
CA ILE A 109 -22.08 3.38 14.61
C ILE A 109 -22.10 3.94 16.04
N PRO A 110 -21.37 3.35 17.01
CA PRO A 110 -21.40 3.80 18.40
C PRO A 110 -20.70 5.16 18.57
N VAL A 111 -21.45 6.16 19.05
CA VAL A 111 -20.93 7.49 19.38
C VAL A 111 -20.95 7.67 20.90
N GLU A 112 -19.82 7.40 21.55
CA GLU A 112 -19.65 7.53 23.01
C GLU A 112 -18.90 8.81 23.42
N PHE A 113 -19.28 9.97 22.87
CA PHE A 113 -18.70 11.25 23.27
C PHE A 113 -19.69 12.43 23.12
N PRO A 114 -19.55 13.49 23.93
CA PRO A 114 -20.47 14.62 23.90
C PRO A 114 -20.24 15.53 22.66
N PRO A 115 -21.30 16.14 22.09
CA PRO A 115 -21.21 17.00 20.89
C PRO A 115 -20.23 18.17 21.02
N ASN A 116 -19.98 18.66 22.24
CA ASN A 116 -19.03 19.73 22.52
C ASN A 116 -17.59 19.41 22.07
N LYS A 117 -17.22 18.13 21.98
CA LYS A 117 -15.89 17.70 21.54
C LYS A 117 -15.68 17.86 20.03
N LEU A 118 -16.74 17.94 19.23
CA LEU A 118 -16.66 18.13 17.78
C LEU A 118 -16.57 19.61 17.37
N LYS A 119 -16.88 20.54 18.28
CA LYS A 119 -16.83 22.00 18.00
C LYS A 119 -15.45 22.52 17.64
N GLN A 120 -14.40 21.84 18.09
CA GLN A 120 -13.03 22.22 17.76
C GLN A 120 -12.67 21.88 16.31
N GLY A 121 -13.46 21.03 15.63
CA GLY A 121 -13.21 20.62 14.25
C GLY A 121 -11.92 19.80 14.06
N SER A 122 -11.18 19.53 15.14
CA SER A 122 -9.88 18.86 15.14
C SER A 122 -9.77 17.93 16.35
N GLY A 123 -9.05 16.82 16.20
CA GLY A 123 -8.81 15.84 17.26
C GLY A 123 -9.38 14.45 16.94
N GLU A 124 -9.17 13.53 17.88
CA GLU A 124 -9.50 12.11 17.70
C GLU A 124 -10.97 11.86 17.34
N HIS A 125 -11.89 12.56 18.02
CA HIS A 125 -13.32 12.39 17.78
C HIS A 125 -13.76 12.87 16.39
N ALA A 126 -13.17 13.96 15.88
CA ALA A 126 -13.48 14.47 14.54
C ALA A 126 -12.97 13.51 13.46
N VAL A 127 -11.74 13.00 13.61
CA VAL A 127 -11.17 11.99 12.70
C VAL A 127 -11.98 10.69 12.74
N TYR A 128 -12.39 10.24 13.93
CA TYR A 128 -13.23 9.04 14.09
C TYR A 128 -14.58 9.15 13.35
N VAL A 129 -15.23 10.31 13.44
CA VAL A 129 -16.49 10.56 12.72
C VAL A 129 -16.27 10.50 11.20
N LEU A 130 -15.26 11.21 10.70
CA LEU A 130 -14.97 11.26 9.26
C LEU A 130 -14.55 9.90 8.70
N ASP A 131 -13.74 9.14 9.43
CA ASP A 131 -13.26 7.81 9.02
C ASP A 131 -14.42 6.84 8.83
N ASN A 132 -15.36 6.81 9.79
CA ASN A 132 -16.55 5.99 9.74
C ASN A 132 -17.53 6.41 8.62
N LEU A 133 -17.68 7.73 8.40
CA LEU A 133 -18.47 8.24 7.28
C LEU A 133 -17.84 7.86 5.94
N ALA A 134 -16.51 7.92 5.83
CA ALA A 134 -15.78 7.50 4.63
C ALA A 134 -15.91 5.99 4.36
N ASP A 135 -15.85 5.16 5.41
CA ASP A 135 -16.09 3.72 5.27
C ASP A 135 -17.51 3.41 4.79
N ASN A 136 -18.52 4.13 5.30
CA ASN A 136 -19.88 3.96 4.81
C ASN A 136 -20.04 4.43 3.35
N ALA A 137 -19.46 5.58 3.00
CA ALA A 137 -19.46 6.06 1.62
C ALA A 137 -18.80 5.07 0.66
N LEU A 138 -17.69 4.44 1.06
CA LEU A 138 -17.04 3.38 0.28
C LEU A 138 -17.90 2.10 0.17
N LYS A 139 -18.62 1.73 1.24
CA LYS A 139 -19.58 0.60 1.23
C LYS A 139 -20.70 0.81 0.23
N VAL A 140 -21.27 2.01 0.19
CA VAL A 140 -22.32 2.39 -0.77
C VAL A 140 -21.75 2.47 -2.19
N ALA A 141 -20.54 3.01 -2.35
CA ALA A 141 -19.87 3.10 -3.66
C ALA A 141 -19.43 1.73 -4.24
N GLN A 142 -19.52 0.63 -3.47
CA GLN A 142 -19.15 -0.73 -3.90
C GLN A 142 -17.76 -0.80 -4.56
N PHE A 143 -16.80 -0.04 -4.03
CA PHE A 143 -15.46 0.05 -4.63
C PHE A 143 -14.77 -1.32 -4.67
N LYS A 144 -14.36 -1.75 -5.87
CA LYS A 144 -13.56 -2.95 -6.09
C LYS A 144 -12.17 -2.53 -6.55
N TRP A 145 -11.15 -2.98 -5.82
CA TRP A 145 -9.76 -2.84 -6.25
C TRP A 145 -9.60 -3.43 -7.64
N LYS A 146 -9.14 -2.61 -8.58
CA LYS A 146 -8.71 -3.07 -9.89
C LYS A 146 -7.57 -4.06 -9.65
N ARG A 147 -7.75 -5.33 -10.02
CA ARG A 147 -6.66 -6.32 -9.95
C ARG A 147 -5.51 -5.81 -10.80
N ILE A 148 -4.33 -5.73 -10.19
CA ILE A 148 -3.09 -5.44 -10.89
C ILE A 148 -2.89 -6.56 -11.90
N ASN A 149 -2.87 -6.22 -13.18
CA ASN A 149 -2.46 -7.13 -14.23
C ASN A 149 -0.93 -7.10 -14.21
N ILE A 150 -0.32 -8.05 -13.50
CA ILE A 150 1.13 -8.23 -13.50
C ILE A 150 1.46 -8.78 -14.90
N PRO A 151 2.18 -8.04 -15.76
CA PRO A 151 2.75 -8.63 -16.96
C PRO A 151 3.59 -9.84 -16.51
N PRO A 152 3.46 -11.03 -17.12
CA PRO A 152 4.23 -12.18 -16.72
C PRO A 152 5.72 -11.82 -16.70
N ASP A 153 6.43 -12.22 -15.64
CA ASP A 153 7.88 -12.09 -15.53
C ASP A 153 8.53 -12.62 -16.81
N GLU A 154 9.04 -11.72 -17.65
CA GLU A 154 10.11 -12.10 -18.55
C GLU A 154 11.30 -12.43 -17.65
N PRO A 155 11.85 -13.66 -17.72
CA PRO A 155 13.06 -13.97 -17.00
C PRO A 155 14.14 -13.07 -17.59
N THR A 156 14.54 -12.05 -16.84
CA THR A 156 15.74 -11.25 -17.13
C THR A 156 16.91 -12.22 -17.28
N PRO A 157 17.43 -12.44 -18.51
CA PRO A 157 18.71 -13.10 -18.67
C PRO A 157 19.75 -12.08 -18.18
N GLU A 158 20.73 -12.57 -17.43
CA GLU A 158 21.96 -11.84 -17.17
C GLU A 158 22.56 -11.34 -18.51
N PRO A 159 23.26 -10.19 -18.52
CA PRO A 159 23.56 -9.48 -19.76
C PRO A 159 24.66 -10.21 -20.54
N ASP A 160 24.27 -10.98 -21.54
CA ASP A 160 25.15 -11.33 -22.65
C ASP A 160 25.19 -10.14 -23.61
N ILE A 161 26.38 -9.56 -23.73
CA ILE A 161 26.72 -8.55 -24.73
C ILE A 161 26.78 -9.29 -26.06
N GLU A 162 25.73 -9.19 -26.86
CA GLU A 162 25.77 -9.52 -28.28
C GLU A 162 25.33 -8.29 -29.09
N ASP A 163 26.22 -7.89 -30.01
CA ASP A 163 26.07 -6.80 -30.97
C ASP A 163 24.75 -6.90 -31.74
N ASP A 164 23.97 -5.80 -31.77
CA ASP A 164 22.88 -5.66 -32.74
C ASP A 164 23.07 -4.35 -33.54
N ASP A 165 23.57 -4.54 -34.75
CA ASP A 165 23.70 -3.59 -35.85
C ASP A 165 22.31 -3.10 -36.30
N ALA A 166 21.72 -2.16 -35.56
CA ALA A 166 20.59 -1.37 -36.04
C ALA A 166 21.08 0.02 -36.51
N GLU A 167 21.67 0.08 -37.71
CA GLU A 167 21.90 1.35 -38.39
C GLU A 167 20.56 2.06 -38.67
N LEU A 168 20.35 3.20 -38.00
CA LEU A 168 19.30 4.16 -38.31
C LEU A 168 19.59 4.77 -39.69
N ILE A 169 18.79 4.41 -40.71
CA ILE A 169 18.87 4.99 -42.05
C ILE A 169 18.36 6.44 -42.00
N LEU A 170 19.29 7.41 -41.93
CA LEU A 170 19.02 8.85 -41.91
C LEU A 170 18.18 9.35 -43.10
N GLU A 171 18.26 8.67 -44.25
CA GLU A 171 17.53 9.03 -45.48
C GLU A 171 16.00 9.01 -45.28
N LYS A 172 15.51 8.11 -44.42
CA LYS A 172 14.06 7.97 -44.16
C LYS A 172 13.50 9.04 -43.22
N VAL A 173 14.35 9.61 -42.38
CA VAL A 173 14.00 10.75 -41.49
C VAL A 173 14.05 12.06 -42.28
N GLU A 174 14.95 12.18 -43.26
CA GLU A 174 15.07 13.37 -44.10
C GLU A 174 13.92 13.47 -45.13
N GLU A 175 13.47 12.32 -45.67
CA GLU A 175 12.31 12.25 -46.57
C GLU A 175 10.98 12.59 -45.86
N GLU A 176 10.82 12.16 -44.60
CA GLU A 176 9.63 12.45 -43.80
C GLU A 176 9.57 13.92 -43.37
N MET A 177 10.73 14.56 -43.14
CA MET A 177 10.81 15.99 -42.85
C MET A 177 10.62 16.86 -44.09
N MET A 178 10.99 16.39 -45.30
CA MET A 178 10.73 17.13 -46.56
C MET A 178 9.26 17.05 -47.01
N ALA A 179 8.55 15.97 -46.72
CA ALA A 179 7.15 15.81 -47.09
C ALA A 179 6.19 16.73 -46.32
N GLU A 180 6.62 17.28 -45.18
CA GLU A 180 5.82 18.20 -44.35
C GLU A 180 5.92 19.68 -44.80
N TYR A 181 6.77 20.02 -45.78
CA TYR A 181 7.00 21.40 -46.23
C TYR A 181 6.43 21.72 -47.63
N ASP A 182 5.71 20.82 -48.29
CA ASP A 182 5.30 20.98 -49.70
C ASP A 182 3.78 21.10 -49.93
N ASP A 183 3.04 21.66 -48.97
CA ASP A 183 1.62 21.98 -49.19
C ASP A 183 1.27 23.32 -48.52
N ASP A 184 1.61 24.41 -49.20
CA ASP A 184 0.85 25.67 -49.32
C ASP A 184 1.79 26.86 -49.64
N ASP A 185 1.87 27.22 -50.94
CA ASP A 185 1.83 28.61 -51.47
C ASP A 185 2.44 28.70 -52.88
N GLN A 186 1.63 28.31 -53.88
CA GLN A 186 1.74 28.78 -55.25
C GLN A 186 1.31 30.26 -55.34
N ASP A 187 2.27 31.19 -55.27
CA ASP A 187 2.33 32.44 -56.08
C ASP A 187 3.48 33.34 -55.60
N ILE A 188 4.72 32.92 -55.84
CA ILE A 188 5.88 33.81 -55.73
C ILE A 188 6.17 34.39 -57.11
N LEU A 189 5.69 35.61 -57.34
CA LEU A 189 6.11 36.48 -58.44
C LEU A 189 7.65 36.53 -58.49
N HIS A 190 8.23 35.88 -59.52
CA HIS A 190 9.68 35.83 -59.70
C HIS A 190 10.21 37.24 -60.00
N ILE A 191 11.25 37.66 -59.27
CA ILE A 191 11.97 38.94 -59.41
C ILE A 191 12.43 39.20 -60.86
N ASP A 192 12.63 38.15 -61.65
CA ASP A 192 13.01 38.24 -63.06
C ASP A 192 11.92 38.85 -63.96
N ASP A 193 10.64 38.70 -63.62
CA ASP A 193 9.53 39.26 -64.41
C ASP A 193 9.38 40.78 -64.21
N ILE A 194 9.72 41.30 -63.03
CA ILE A 194 9.76 42.74 -62.75
C ILE A 194 10.88 43.40 -63.57
N THR A 195 12.04 42.73 -63.67
CA THR A 195 13.21 43.25 -64.38
C THR A 195 12.96 43.35 -65.90
N LYS A 196 12.16 42.43 -66.45
CA LYS A 196 11.75 42.42 -67.87
C LYS A 196 10.81 43.58 -68.21
N ILE A 197 9.85 43.89 -67.35
CA ILE A 197 8.87 44.98 -67.54
C ILE A 197 9.54 46.36 -67.53
N TYR A 198 10.57 46.55 -66.69
CA TYR A 198 11.35 47.80 -66.67
C TYR A 198 12.37 47.89 -67.81
N GLY A 199 12.93 46.76 -68.28
CA GLY A 199 13.84 46.74 -69.43
C GLY A 199 13.18 47.08 -70.76
N GLN A 200 11.91 46.68 -70.97
CA GLN A 200 11.19 46.95 -72.22
C GLN A 200 10.70 48.40 -72.34
N ASN A 201 10.40 49.08 -71.23
CA ASN A 201 9.87 50.46 -71.24
C ASN A 201 10.95 51.55 -71.38
N ILE A 202 12.24 51.22 -71.27
CA ILE A 202 13.34 52.19 -71.37
C ILE A 202 13.77 52.45 -72.82
N SER A 203 13.47 51.54 -73.76
CA SER A 203 13.88 51.69 -75.17
C SER A 203 12.96 52.57 -76.02
N GLU A 204 11.78 52.97 -75.54
CA GLU A 204 10.83 53.77 -76.35
C GLU A 204 10.74 55.27 -75.97
N THR A 205 11.51 55.75 -74.99
CA THR A 205 11.36 57.15 -74.49
C THR A 205 12.46 58.12 -74.94
N GLN A 206 13.32 57.77 -75.91
CA GLN A 206 14.34 58.69 -76.45
C GLN A 206 14.02 59.16 -77.87
N LYS A 207 12.94 59.92 -77.99
CA LYS A 207 12.92 61.13 -78.83
C LYS A 207 12.53 62.29 -77.93
N LEU A 208 13.47 62.73 -77.10
CA LEU A 208 13.36 64.03 -76.47
C LEU A 208 13.51 65.07 -77.58
N ASP A 209 12.38 65.73 -77.85
CA ASP A 209 12.27 66.85 -78.75
C ASP A 209 13.39 67.86 -78.54
N SER A 210 13.93 68.27 -79.69
CA SER A 210 14.63 69.52 -79.96
C SER A 210 14.55 70.54 -78.82
N ILE A 211 15.73 70.93 -78.34
CA ILE A 211 16.01 72.04 -77.42
C ILE A 211 14.92 73.13 -77.53
N LEU A 212 14.02 73.17 -76.54
CA LEU A 212 13.03 74.23 -76.38
C LEU A 212 13.76 75.46 -75.81
N GLU A 213 14.11 76.42 -76.66
CA GLU A 213 14.52 77.74 -76.19
C GLU A 213 13.29 78.47 -75.63
N SER A 214 13.33 78.80 -74.34
CA SER A 214 12.24 79.52 -73.65
C SER A 214 12.22 80.98 -74.10
N THR A 215 11.22 81.36 -74.89
CA THR A 215 10.87 82.77 -75.16
C THR A 215 9.93 83.35 -74.08
N THR A 216 10.08 82.90 -72.83
CA THR A 216 9.12 83.25 -71.77
C THR A 216 9.57 84.49 -71.00
N ASN A 217 8.70 85.51 -70.97
CA ASN A 217 8.89 86.75 -70.24
C ASN A 217 8.85 86.50 -68.71
N ARG A 218 9.62 87.27 -67.92
CA ARG A 218 9.70 87.13 -66.45
C ARG A 218 8.32 87.30 -65.79
N GLU A 219 7.49 88.19 -66.32
CA GLU A 219 6.17 88.49 -65.78
C GLU A 219 5.16 87.36 -66.05
N GLU A 220 5.21 86.75 -67.24
CA GLU A 220 4.40 85.58 -67.57
C GLU A 220 4.79 84.37 -66.72
N TRP A 221 6.09 84.23 -66.44
CA TRP A 221 6.59 83.22 -65.49
C TRP A 221 6.08 83.45 -64.07
N GLN A 222 6.02 84.70 -63.60
CA GLN A 222 5.50 85.02 -62.28
C GLN A 222 4.00 84.78 -62.17
N LEU A 223 3.22 85.10 -63.21
CA LEU A 223 1.78 84.83 -63.23
C LEU A 223 1.46 83.33 -63.26
N GLU A 224 2.19 82.55 -64.06
CA GLU A 224 2.04 81.08 -64.01
C GLU A 224 2.57 80.50 -62.70
N LEU A 225 3.61 81.07 -62.09
CA LEU A 225 4.07 80.67 -60.75
C LEU A 225 2.96 80.92 -59.71
N GLU A 226 2.35 82.10 -59.67
CA GLU A 226 1.28 82.44 -58.73
C GLU A 226 0.01 81.61 -58.95
N LYS A 227 -0.28 81.25 -60.20
CA LYS A 227 -1.39 80.37 -60.57
C LYS A 227 -1.16 78.91 -60.20
N VAL A 228 0.08 78.44 -60.28
CA VAL A 228 0.45 77.03 -59.99
C VAL A 228 0.85 76.85 -58.53
N LEU A 229 1.22 77.92 -57.81
CA LEU A 229 1.56 77.92 -56.38
C LEU A 229 0.52 77.21 -55.49
N PRO A 230 -0.80 77.44 -55.66
CA PRO A 230 -1.83 76.77 -54.88
C PRO A 230 -1.96 75.29 -55.23
N ARG A 231 -1.59 74.88 -56.45
CA ARG A 231 -1.60 73.48 -56.91
C ARG A 231 -0.35 72.73 -56.48
N LEU A 232 0.76 73.44 -56.25
CA LEU A 232 2.01 72.94 -55.69
C LEU A 232 2.04 72.95 -54.16
N LYS A 233 1.08 73.62 -53.52
CA LYS A 233 0.87 73.51 -52.07
C LYS A 233 0.34 72.11 -51.78
N VAL A 234 1.27 71.15 -51.69
CA VAL A 234 1.03 69.77 -51.26
C VAL A 234 0.48 69.85 -49.84
N THR A 235 -0.84 69.91 -49.75
CA THR A 235 -1.54 69.67 -48.49
C THR A 235 -1.40 68.17 -48.25
N VAL A 236 -0.39 67.80 -47.46
CA VAL A 236 -0.23 66.44 -46.93
C VAL A 236 -1.46 66.17 -46.09
N LYS A 237 -2.54 65.72 -46.73
CA LYS A 237 -3.65 65.08 -46.03
C LYS A 237 -3.03 63.83 -45.43
N THR A 238 -3.09 63.72 -44.11
CA THR A 238 -2.72 62.51 -43.37
C THR A 238 -3.64 61.39 -43.81
N ASP A 239 -3.29 60.74 -44.91
CA ASP A 239 -4.01 59.61 -45.46
C ASP A 239 -3.58 58.34 -44.70
N SER A 240 -4.49 57.41 -44.45
CA SER A 240 -4.17 56.14 -43.76
C SER A 240 -3.20 55.26 -44.56
N ARG A 241 -2.88 55.64 -45.80
CA ARG A 241 -1.84 55.07 -46.67
C ARG A 241 -0.50 55.81 -46.59
N ASP A 242 -0.34 56.74 -45.65
CA ASP A 242 0.92 57.45 -45.49
C ASP A 242 1.98 56.52 -44.88
N TRP A 243 2.81 55.95 -45.73
CA TRP A 243 3.91 55.05 -45.36
C TRP A 243 4.86 55.69 -44.35
N ARG A 244 4.91 57.03 -44.27
CA ARG A 244 5.69 57.75 -43.25
C ARG A 244 5.12 57.55 -41.85
N ALA A 245 3.79 57.57 -41.69
CA ALA A 245 3.14 57.28 -40.43
C ALA A 245 3.33 55.81 -40.03
N HIS A 246 3.22 54.88 -40.98
CA HIS A 246 3.51 53.45 -40.75
C HIS A 246 4.98 53.20 -40.39
N LEU A 247 5.93 53.88 -41.04
CA LEU A 247 7.36 53.77 -40.71
C LEU A 247 7.65 54.31 -39.31
N GLU A 248 7.02 55.42 -38.91
CA GLU A 248 7.18 55.98 -37.57
C GLU A 248 6.54 55.06 -36.51
N GLN A 249 5.37 54.49 -36.79
CA GLN A 249 4.75 53.45 -35.96
C GLN A 249 5.65 52.21 -35.84
N MET A 250 6.26 51.75 -36.93
CA MET A 250 7.16 50.59 -36.91
C MET A 250 8.42 50.87 -36.08
N LYS A 251 8.97 52.08 -36.14
CA LYS A 251 10.08 52.51 -35.26
C LYS A 251 9.65 52.52 -33.80
N GLN A 252 8.46 53.06 -33.49
CA GLN A 252 7.90 53.06 -32.14
C GLN A 252 7.67 51.64 -31.61
N LEU A 253 7.11 50.74 -32.41
CA LEU A 253 6.94 49.33 -32.06
C LEU A 253 8.29 48.64 -31.84
N ARG A 254 9.29 48.89 -32.70
CA ARG A 254 10.64 48.37 -32.50
C ARG A 254 11.27 48.86 -31.20
N THR A 255 11.13 50.15 -30.86
CA THR A 255 11.63 50.67 -29.57
C THR A 255 10.89 50.04 -28.39
N ASN A 256 9.57 49.84 -28.50
CA ASN A 256 8.77 49.19 -27.47
C ASN A 256 9.15 47.70 -27.31
N ILE A 257 9.39 46.98 -28.41
CA ILE A 257 9.86 45.60 -28.38
C ILE A 257 11.24 45.53 -27.75
N THR A 258 12.17 46.42 -28.11
CA THR A 258 13.54 46.39 -27.58
C THR A 258 13.56 46.68 -26.07
N THR A 259 12.77 47.65 -25.62
CA THR A 259 12.64 47.98 -24.20
C THR A 259 11.99 46.83 -23.42
N ASN A 260 10.86 46.29 -23.88
CA ASN A 260 10.20 45.15 -23.24
C ASN A 260 11.08 43.89 -23.24
N LEU A 261 11.79 43.59 -24.34
CA LEU A 261 12.68 42.44 -24.43
C LEU A 261 13.84 42.54 -23.44
N SER A 262 14.46 43.72 -23.30
CA SER A 262 15.51 43.93 -22.31
C SER A 262 15.01 43.80 -20.88
N GLY A 263 13.78 44.27 -20.61
CA GLY A 263 13.08 44.07 -19.35
C GLY A 263 12.86 42.59 -19.06
N THR A 264 12.23 41.85 -19.97
CA THR A 264 11.95 40.42 -19.82
C THR A 264 13.22 39.59 -19.69
N LYS A 265 14.27 39.88 -20.48
CA LYS A 265 15.57 39.21 -20.38
C LYS A 265 16.20 39.40 -18.99
N THR A 266 16.06 40.59 -18.41
CA THR A 266 16.55 40.86 -17.05
C THR A 266 15.77 40.07 -16.00
N HIS A 267 14.43 39.98 -16.13
CA HIS A 267 13.62 39.16 -15.23
C HIS A 267 13.94 37.67 -15.35
N LEU A 268 14.10 37.17 -16.58
CA LEU A 268 14.47 35.78 -16.82
C LEU A 268 15.84 35.44 -16.24
N ASN A 269 16.83 36.33 -16.41
CA ASN A 269 18.15 36.16 -15.80
C ASN A 269 18.10 36.16 -14.28
N LYS A 270 17.27 37.02 -13.66
CA LYS A 270 17.07 37.02 -12.21
C LYS A 270 16.48 35.68 -11.73
N ILE A 271 15.44 35.18 -12.41
CA ILE A 271 14.85 33.89 -12.09
C ILE A 271 15.88 32.77 -12.26
N TYR A 272 16.66 32.77 -13.33
CA TYR A 272 17.74 31.80 -13.54
C TYR A 272 18.77 31.81 -12.40
N THR A 273 19.23 33.00 -11.99
CA THR A 273 20.18 33.12 -10.87
C THR A 273 19.57 32.72 -9.54
N ASP A 274 18.30 33.06 -9.30
CA ASP A 274 17.59 32.71 -8.07
C ASP A 274 17.38 31.21 -7.97
N ILE A 275 16.98 30.55 -9.08
CA ILE A 275 16.87 29.09 -9.16
C ILE A 275 18.24 28.45 -8.91
N GLY A 276 19.30 28.92 -9.57
CA GLY A 276 20.66 28.42 -9.35
C GLY A 276 21.08 28.49 -7.88
N ASN A 277 20.87 29.65 -7.24
CA ASN A 277 21.15 29.86 -5.83
C ASN A 277 20.32 28.94 -4.93
N THR A 278 19.05 28.68 -5.26
CA THR A 278 18.22 27.74 -4.50
C THR A 278 18.68 26.30 -4.65
N LEU A 279 19.11 25.90 -5.85
CA LEU A 279 19.60 24.55 -6.12
C LEU A 279 20.92 24.28 -5.38
N ASP A 280 21.83 25.27 -5.33
CA ASP A 280 23.06 25.17 -4.54
C ASP A 280 22.76 25.09 -3.02
N LYS A 281 21.76 25.84 -2.54
CA LYS A 281 21.28 25.73 -1.15
C LYS A 281 20.66 24.36 -0.84
N ILE A 282 19.94 23.77 -1.78
CA ILE A 282 19.39 22.42 -1.65
C ILE A 282 20.54 21.42 -1.60
N LYS A 283 21.47 21.47 -2.55
CA LYS A 283 22.63 20.57 -2.63
C LYS A 283 23.49 20.61 -1.36
N THR A 284 23.74 21.81 -0.82
CA THR A 284 24.49 21.96 0.45
C THR A 284 23.73 21.39 1.64
N ARG A 285 22.41 21.59 1.71
CA ARG A 285 21.56 20.97 2.75
C ARG A 285 21.50 19.45 2.64
N GLU A 286 21.38 18.90 1.44
CA GLU A 286 21.42 17.46 1.18
C GLU A 286 22.76 16.86 1.61
N THR A 287 23.87 17.50 1.22
CA THR A 287 25.21 17.05 1.63
C THR A 287 25.36 17.07 3.16
N TYR A 288 24.83 18.10 3.82
CA TYR A 288 24.85 18.20 5.27
C TYR A 288 23.98 17.13 5.95
N LEU A 289 22.77 16.92 5.45
CA LEU A 289 21.83 15.92 5.95
C LEU A 289 22.39 14.51 5.78
N ASN A 290 22.97 14.20 4.62
CA ASN A 290 23.67 12.93 4.38
C ASN A 290 24.83 12.76 5.36
N LYS A 291 25.64 13.80 5.58
CA LYS A 291 26.74 13.76 6.56
C LYS A 291 26.26 13.51 8.00
N GLN A 292 25.05 13.98 8.36
CA GLN A 292 24.46 13.72 9.67
C GLN A 292 23.83 12.33 9.79
N LEU A 293 23.21 11.84 8.72
CA LEU A 293 22.53 10.53 8.72
C LEU A 293 23.48 9.36 8.53
N GLU A 294 24.60 9.53 7.81
CA GLU A 294 25.55 8.45 7.54
C GLU A 294 26.06 7.77 8.83
N PRO A 295 26.47 8.50 9.88
CA PRO A 295 26.89 7.87 11.13
C PRO A 295 25.76 7.10 11.81
N SER A 296 24.54 7.66 11.84
CA SER A 296 23.38 6.99 12.43
C SER A 296 22.99 5.72 11.66
N LEU A 297 23.11 5.74 10.33
CA LEU A 297 22.92 4.56 9.47
C LEU A 297 23.99 3.50 9.74
N THR A 298 25.26 3.89 9.89
CA THR A 298 26.33 2.95 10.25
C THR A 298 26.12 2.34 11.64
N ASP A 299 25.67 3.14 12.60
CA ASP A 299 25.35 2.67 13.94
C ASP A 299 24.18 1.68 13.90
N TYR A 300 23.11 2.00 13.16
CA TYR A 300 21.97 1.11 12.96
C TYR A 300 22.39 -0.22 12.33
N ARG A 301 23.22 -0.19 11.28
CA ARG A 301 23.78 -1.42 10.65
C ARG A 301 24.57 -2.24 11.66
N SER A 302 25.43 -1.60 12.47
CA SER A 302 26.20 -2.30 13.50
C SER A 302 25.30 -2.90 14.59
N LEU A 303 24.20 -2.23 14.94
CA LEU A 303 23.25 -2.70 15.94
C LEU A 303 22.41 -3.86 15.41
N GLN A 304 22.05 -3.82 14.13
CA GLN A 304 21.37 -4.89 13.42
C GLN A 304 22.25 -6.15 13.34
N GLU A 305 23.55 -6.00 13.07
CA GLU A 305 24.51 -7.11 13.08
C GLU A 305 24.70 -7.70 14.49
N LYS A 306 24.77 -6.85 15.52
CA LYS A 306 24.79 -7.32 16.92
C LYS A 306 23.51 -8.08 17.27
N LEU A 307 22.36 -7.61 16.81
CA LEU A 307 21.07 -8.26 17.04
C LEU A 307 20.98 -9.60 16.31
N SER A 308 21.42 -9.70 15.06
CA SER A 308 21.46 -10.98 14.34
C SER A 308 22.37 -11.99 15.04
N LYS A 309 23.54 -11.55 15.51
CA LYS A 309 24.46 -12.39 16.30
C LYS A 309 23.84 -12.88 17.60
N VAL A 310 23.15 -12.02 18.35
CA VAL A 310 22.46 -12.42 19.60
C VAL A 310 21.30 -13.37 19.32
N LYS A 311 20.53 -13.16 18.24
CA LYS A 311 19.46 -14.07 17.83
C LYS A 311 20.00 -15.46 17.47
N GLU A 312 21.12 -15.52 16.77
CA GLU A 312 21.78 -16.78 16.45
C GLU A 312 22.26 -17.50 17.71
N GLN A 313 22.94 -16.80 18.62
CA GLN A 313 23.35 -17.37 19.91
C GLN A 313 22.15 -17.87 20.73
N TYR A 314 21.04 -17.12 20.74
CA TYR A 314 19.82 -17.54 21.42
C TYR A 314 19.23 -18.80 20.80
N ARG A 315 19.19 -18.89 19.46
CA ARG A 315 18.72 -20.08 18.74
C ARG A 315 19.58 -21.31 19.07
N ASP A 316 20.90 -21.15 19.11
CA ASP A 316 21.83 -22.23 19.43
C ASP A 316 21.67 -22.71 20.88
N VAL A 317 21.58 -21.79 21.84
CA VAL A 317 21.33 -22.11 23.25
C VAL A 317 19.95 -22.75 23.43
N SER A 318 18.92 -22.23 22.76
CA SER A 318 17.56 -22.80 22.80
C SER A 318 17.55 -24.22 22.24
N GLY A 319 18.22 -24.46 21.11
CA GLY A 319 18.44 -25.81 20.56
C GLY A 319 19.14 -26.73 21.57
N GLY A 320 20.20 -26.26 22.21
CA GLY A 320 20.90 -26.99 23.26
C GLY A 320 20.02 -27.33 24.47
N VAL A 321 19.13 -26.42 24.90
CA VAL A 321 18.16 -26.67 25.97
C VAL A 321 17.16 -27.74 25.54
N THR A 322 16.59 -27.64 24.33
CA THR A 322 15.63 -28.65 23.85
C THR A 322 16.25 -30.05 23.76
N GLU A 323 17.50 -30.16 23.33
CA GLU A 323 18.20 -31.45 23.28
C GLU A 323 18.48 -32.00 24.68
N ARG A 324 18.89 -31.14 25.62
CA ARG A 324 19.06 -31.54 27.04
C ARG A 324 17.73 -31.97 27.66
N THR A 325 16.63 -31.30 27.36
CA THR A 325 15.28 -31.69 27.80
C THR A 325 14.88 -33.04 27.19
N ARG A 326 15.19 -33.27 25.91
CA ARG A 326 14.95 -34.57 25.24
C ARG A 326 15.73 -35.70 25.90
N VAL A 327 17.01 -35.48 26.18
CA VAL A 327 17.86 -36.46 26.89
C VAL A 327 17.35 -36.69 28.31
N LEU A 328 16.94 -35.64 29.02
CA LEU A 328 16.37 -35.76 30.37
C LEU A 328 15.10 -36.62 30.36
N ASN A 329 14.17 -36.36 29.43
CA ASN A 329 12.94 -37.16 29.32
C ASN A 329 13.25 -38.63 29.03
N LYS A 330 14.21 -38.91 28.14
CA LYS A 330 14.66 -40.28 27.88
C LYS A 330 15.23 -40.95 29.14
N LEU A 331 16.03 -40.22 29.92
CA LEU A 331 16.61 -40.74 31.15
C LEU A 331 15.55 -40.95 32.25
N VAL A 332 14.51 -40.11 32.28
CA VAL A 332 13.33 -40.29 33.13
C VAL A 332 12.54 -41.54 32.74
N GLU A 333 12.31 -41.78 31.44
CA GLU A 333 11.67 -42.99 30.93
C GLU A 333 12.47 -44.26 31.28
N GLU A 334 13.79 -44.22 31.12
CA GLU A 334 14.69 -45.30 31.53
C GLU A 334 14.61 -45.55 33.05
N LEU A 335 14.55 -44.48 33.86
CA LEU A 335 14.41 -44.59 35.30
C LEU A 335 13.05 -45.16 35.71
N GLU A 336 11.95 -44.75 35.07
CA GLU A 336 10.63 -45.34 35.27
C GLU A 336 10.57 -46.81 34.85
N HIS A 337 11.29 -47.17 33.78
CA HIS A 337 11.41 -48.56 33.35
C HIS A 337 12.12 -49.41 34.41
N VAL A 338 13.28 -48.96 34.91
CA VAL A 338 14.01 -49.64 35.99
C VAL A 338 13.19 -49.70 37.27
N LYS A 339 12.45 -48.63 37.61
CA LYS A 339 11.54 -48.63 38.76
C LYS A 339 10.43 -49.68 38.61
N ARG A 340 9.81 -49.79 37.43
CA ARG A 340 8.82 -50.83 37.14
C ARG A 340 9.41 -52.23 37.26
N GLU A 341 10.60 -52.48 36.73
CA GLU A 341 11.28 -53.77 36.90
C GLU A 341 11.57 -54.07 38.37
N MET A 342 11.98 -53.07 39.15
CA MET A 342 12.23 -53.21 40.57
C MET A 342 10.93 -53.51 41.34
N ASP A 343 9.83 -52.83 41.03
CA ASP A 343 8.51 -53.07 41.63
C ASP A 343 7.95 -54.45 41.23
N GLU A 344 8.18 -54.90 39.99
CA GLU A 344 7.82 -56.24 39.53
C GLU A 344 8.66 -57.34 40.22
N ARG A 345 9.97 -57.13 40.36
CA ARG A 345 10.83 -58.03 41.15
C ARG A 345 10.46 -58.01 42.64
N GLY A 346 10.15 -56.84 43.19
CA GLY A 346 9.75 -56.68 44.58
C GLY A 346 8.41 -57.36 44.89
N SER A 347 7.42 -57.20 44.01
CA SER A 347 6.15 -57.91 44.09
C SER A 347 6.33 -59.41 43.88
N SER A 348 7.13 -59.86 42.91
CA SER A 348 7.45 -61.29 42.72
C SER A 348 8.17 -61.91 43.92
N MET A 349 9.08 -61.17 44.58
CA MET A 349 9.78 -61.66 45.77
C MET A 349 8.91 -61.63 47.04
N THR A 350 7.90 -60.76 47.09
CA THR A 350 6.95 -60.65 48.21
C THR A 350 5.69 -61.50 47.99
N ASP A 351 5.44 -61.94 46.76
CA ASP A 351 4.28 -62.74 46.43
C ASP A 351 4.45 -64.15 47.00
N GLY A 352 3.85 -64.38 48.16
CA GLY A 352 3.73 -65.70 48.78
C GLY A 352 2.74 -66.62 48.08
N THR A 353 2.04 -66.17 47.03
CA THR A 353 1.04 -66.98 46.29
C THR A 353 1.60 -68.29 45.74
N PRO A 354 2.82 -68.37 45.16
CA PRO A 354 3.42 -69.64 44.76
C PRO A 354 3.59 -70.58 45.96
N LEU A 355 4.04 -70.05 47.10
CA LEU A 355 4.24 -70.82 48.34
C LEU A 355 2.90 -71.31 48.92
N ILE A 356 1.86 -70.48 48.88
CA ILE A 356 0.50 -70.83 49.29
C ILE A 356 -0.10 -71.90 48.36
N ASN A 357 0.16 -71.82 47.05
CA ASN A 357 -0.30 -72.81 46.08
C ASN A 357 0.41 -74.16 46.27
N ILE A 358 1.73 -74.16 46.52
CA ILE A 358 2.47 -75.37 46.90
C ILE A 358 1.88 -75.95 48.19
N LYS A 359 1.64 -75.12 49.22
CA LYS A 359 1.02 -75.56 50.47
C LYS A 359 -0.36 -76.18 50.24
N LYS A 360 -1.22 -75.55 49.43
CA LYS A 360 -2.54 -76.09 49.06
C LYS A 360 -2.41 -77.44 48.34
N MET A 361 -1.46 -77.58 47.42
CA MET A 361 -1.23 -78.83 46.70
C MET A 361 -0.74 -79.94 47.64
N ILE A 362 0.15 -79.62 48.59
CA ILE A 362 0.58 -80.54 49.65
C ILE A 362 -0.60 -80.96 50.53
N THR A 363 -1.47 -80.03 50.93
CA THR A 363 -2.67 -80.36 51.73
C THR A 363 -3.63 -81.25 50.94
N ARG A 364 -3.83 -80.99 49.64
CA ARG A 364 -4.64 -81.85 48.77
C ARG A 364 -4.06 -83.25 48.68
N MET A 365 -2.76 -83.39 48.40
CA MET A 365 -2.08 -84.68 48.37
C MET A 365 -2.22 -85.43 49.71
N LYS A 366 -2.12 -84.73 50.85
CA LYS A 366 -2.34 -85.35 52.17
C LYS A 366 -3.77 -85.88 52.35
N ASN A 367 -4.77 -85.14 51.86
CA ASN A 367 -6.17 -85.59 51.91
C ASN A 367 -6.42 -86.77 50.96
N GLU A 368 -5.82 -86.76 49.76
CA GLU A 368 -5.90 -87.89 48.84
C GLU A 368 -5.24 -89.14 49.43
N ILE A 369 -4.10 -89.00 50.13
CA ILE A 369 -3.44 -90.10 50.85
C ILE A 369 -4.33 -90.63 51.98
N SER A 370 -4.97 -89.76 52.77
CA SER A 370 -5.86 -90.21 53.84
C SER A 370 -7.11 -90.92 53.30
N GLU A 371 -7.68 -90.42 52.20
CA GLU A 371 -8.79 -91.08 51.51
C GLU A 371 -8.37 -92.44 50.97
N MET A 372 -7.19 -92.54 50.35
CA MET A 372 -6.66 -93.80 49.85
C MET A 372 -6.40 -94.79 50.99
N ASN A 373 -5.91 -94.34 52.14
CA ASN A 373 -5.74 -95.16 53.34
C ASN A 373 -7.08 -95.70 53.88
N ILE A 374 -8.14 -94.89 53.88
CA ILE A 374 -9.49 -95.36 54.27
C ILE A 374 -9.97 -96.42 53.28
N ARG A 375 -9.80 -96.20 51.98
CA ARG A 375 -10.16 -97.18 50.95
C ARG A 375 -9.38 -98.49 51.13
N ILE A 376 -8.08 -98.42 51.40
CA ILE A 376 -7.24 -99.58 51.72
C ILE A 376 -7.80 -100.30 52.95
N GLY A 377 -8.10 -99.60 54.04
CA GLY A 377 -8.66 -100.21 55.26
C GLY A 377 -10.01 -100.89 55.04
N VAL A 378 -10.90 -100.31 54.23
CA VAL A 378 -12.18 -100.94 53.84
C VAL A 378 -11.95 -102.19 52.99
N LEU A 379 -11.01 -102.13 52.04
CA LEU A 379 -10.64 -103.30 51.22
C LEU A 379 -10.02 -104.41 52.07
N GLU A 380 -9.15 -104.07 53.03
CA GLU A 380 -8.57 -105.02 53.98
C GLU A 380 -9.65 -105.66 54.86
N TYR A 381 -10.60 -104.87 55.40
CA TYR A 381 -11.73 -105.40 56.16
C TYR A 381 -12.62 -106.30 55.30
N SER A 382 -12.94 -105.88 54.06
CA SER A 382 -13.73 -106.69 53.13
C SER A 382 -13.02 -108.01 52.78
N LEU A 383 -11.70 -107.97 52.59
CA LEU A 383 -10.89 -109.16 52.32
C LEU A 383 -10.81 -110.07 53.55
N MET A 384 -10.69 -109.50 54.76
CA MET A 384 -10.75 -110.26 56.00
C MET A 384 -12.12 -110.92 56.19
N CYS A 385 -13.22 -110.20 55.95
CA CYS A 385 -14.58 -110.76 55.98
C CYS A 385 -14.76 -111.86 54.94
N ALA A 386 -14.23 -111.70 53.72
CA ALA A 386 -14.23 -112.75 52.70
C ALA A 386 -13.45 -113.98 53.16
N ARG A 387 -12.22 -113.83 53.68
CA ARG A 387 -11.45 -114.96 54.23
C ARG A 387 -12.13 -115.65 55.41
N VAL A 388 -12.78 -114.89 56.30
CA VAL A 388 -13.54 -115.47 57.42
C VAL A 388 -14.74 -116.24 56.89
N ARG A 389 -15.46 -115.69 55.89
CA ARG A 389 -16.60 -116.33 55.24
C ARG A 389 -16.19 -117.63 54.54
N ASP A 390 -15.11 -117.61 53.77
CA ASP A 390 -14.54 -118.80 53.13
C ASP A 390 -14.17 -119.87 54.16
N ARG A 391 -13.58 -119.44 55.30
CA ARG A 391 -13.22 -120.37 56.38
C ARG A 391 -14.44 -120.93 57.12
N THR A 392 -15.52 -120.16 57.29
CA THR A 392 -16.77 -120.67 57.85
C THR A 392 -17.47 -121.61 56.87
N GLN A 393 -17.44 -121.31 55.58
CA GLN A 393 -18.03 -122.16 54.54
C GLN A 393 -17.30 -123.50 54.42
N LEU A 394 -15.96 -123.49 54.47
CA LEU A 394 -15.14 -124.71 54.58
C LEU A 394 -15.47 -125.55 55.83
N ARG A 395 -15.86 -124.91 56.94
CA ARG A 395 -16.31 -125.63 58.16
C ARG A 395 -17.71 -126.21 58.01
N GLU A 396 -18.63 -125.50 57.36
CA GLU A 396 -19.97 -125.98 57.06
C GLU A 396 -19.94 -127.15 56.05
N ASP A 397 -19.07 -127.09 55.04
CA ASP A 397 -18.83 -128.19 54.10
C ASP A 397 -18.23 -129.43 54.81
N MET A 398 -17.34 -129.23 55.79
CA MET A 398 -16.84 -130.32 56.66
C MET A 398 -17.93 -130.96 57.53
N ASN A 399 -18.84 -130.14 58.08
CA ASN A 399 -19.92 -130.61 58.95
C ASN A 399 -21.06 -131.30 58.17
N SER A 400 -21.37 -130.84 56.94
CA SER A 400 -22.35 -131.50 56.06
C SER A 400 -21.82 -132.83 55.50
N THR A 401 -20.51 -132.93 55.23
CA THR A 401 -19.86 -134.19 54.83
C THR A 401 -19.92 -135.24 55.95
N SER A 402 -19.89 -134.83 57.22
CA SER A 402 -19.95 -135.73 58.37
C SER A 402 -21.37 -136.17 58.76
N THR A 403 -22.42 -135.54 58.24
CA THR A 403 -23.83 -135.96 58.45
C THR A 403 -24.38 -136.84 57.32
N SER A 404 -23.64 -137.01 56.23
CA SER A 404 -24.10 -137.72 55.02
C SER A 404 -23.67 -139.20 54.93
N VAL A 405 -23.07 -139.75 55.99
CA VAL A 405 -22.64 -141.16 56.04
C VAL A 405 -23.16 -141.82 57.33
N ILE A 406 -24.43 -142.24 57.29
CA ILE A 406 -24.99 -143.33 58.13
C ILE A 406 -25.64 -144.32 57.19
#